data_AF-K2DKI2-F1
#
_entry.id   AF-K2DKI2-F1
#
_cell.length_a   1.000
_cell.length_b   1.000
_cell.length_c   1.000
_cell.angle_alpha   90.00
_cell.angle_beta   90.00
_cell.angle_gamma   90.00
#
_symmetry.space_group_name_H-M   'P 1'
#
loop_
_entity.id
_entity.type
_entity.pdbx_description
1 polymer ?
#
loop_
_entity_poly.entity_id
_entity_poly.type
_entity_poly.pdbx_seq_one_letter_code
_entity_poly.pdbx_strand_id
1 'polypeptide(L)'
;MLYSVLEASKLLNVTRKTIYDKINVLKEIKTEVKTKNNIKYLTEQGISLIRLSLTKQNDYTESNENLNDNLCDSYIKSDSPSYTDIHNLIETLKNELIVKNKQIESLTDALSHSQKLNENNQVLLQQSHQKVFLLEQKKEEKPWWKKIFS
;
A
#
# COMPACT_ATOMS: atom_id res chain seq x y z
N MET A 1 10.26 20.37 22.47
CA MET A 1 9.85 21.38 21.46
C MET A 1 8.33 21.39 21.32
N LEU A 2 7.70 22.47 20.86
CA LEU A 2 6.24 22.53 20.60
C LEU A 2 5.98 22.56 19.09
N TYR A 3 5.06 21.72 18.64
CA TYR A 3 4.70 21.58 17.23
C TYR A 3 3.24 21.94 17.03
N SER A 4 2.95 22.80 16.06
CA SER A 4 1.57 23.03 15.65
C SER A 4 0.96 21.75 15.07
N VAL A 5 -0.37 21.65 15.06
CA VAL A 5 -1.06 20.54 14.37
C VAL A 5 -0.64 20.43 12.90
N LEU A 6 -0.31 21.56 12.25
CA LEU A 6 0.18 21.57 10.87
C LEU A 6 1.56 20.90 10.77
N GLU A 7 2.50 21.24 11.66
CA GLU A 7 3.83 20.65 11.67
C GLU A 7 3.79 19.18 12.06
N ALA A 8 2.99 18.82 13.07
CA ALA A 8 2.79 17.43 13.46
C ALA A 8 2.20 16.59 12.32
N SER A 9 1.29 17.17 11.53
CA SER A 9 0.70 16.47 10.36
C SER A 9 1.73 16.16 9.28
N LYS A 10 2.69 17.08 9.05
CA LYS A 10 3.81 16.86 8.13
C LYS A 10 4.81 15.83 8.67
N LEU A 11 5.15 15.90 9.97
CA LEU A 11 6.09 14.99 10.62
C LEU A 11 5.60 13.54 10.66
N LEU A 12 4.28 13.35 10.78
CA LEU A 12 3.65 12.03 10.86
C LEU A 12 3.06 11.57 9.53
N ASN A 13 3.14 12.39 8.48
CA ASN A 13 2.55 12.14 7.17
C ASN A 13 1.07 11.73 7.22
N VAL A 14 0.28 12.46 8.02
CA VAL A 14 -1.17 12.22 8.18
C VAL A 14 -1.94 13.52 8.00
N THR A 15 -3.25 13.42 7.78
CA THR A 15 -4.08 14.62 7.67
C THR A 15 -4.21 15.34 9.02
N ARG A 16 -4.38 16.66 8.98
CA ARG A 16 -4.68 17.47 10.18
C ARG A 16 -5.90 16.94 10.95
N LYS A 17 -6.90 16.44 10.23
CA LYS A 17 -8.11 15.83 10.81
C LYS A 17 -7.75 14.60 11.64
N THR A 18 -6.94 13.70 11.10
CA THR A 18 -6.46 12.51 11.82
C THR A 18 -5.77 12.86 13.13
N ILE A 19 -4.99 13.95 13.16
CA ILE A 19 -4.34 14.43 14.39
C ILE A 19 -5.39 14.90 15.41
N TYR A 20 -6.38 15.69 15.00
CA TYR A 20 -7.46 16.13 15.89
C TYR A 20 -8.30 14.96 16.42
N ASP A 21 -8.58 13.97 15.59
CA ASP A 21 -9.32 12.77 15.98
C ASP A 21 -8.52 11.99 17.04
N LYS A 22 -7.21 11.83 16.84
CA LYS A 22 -6.34 11.16 17.82
C LYS A 22 -6.22 11.92 19.13
N ILE A 23 -6.18 13.25 19.10
CA ILE A 23 -6.20 14.09 20.31
C ILE A 23 -7.50 13.91 21.10
N ASN A 24 -8.64 13.73 20.42
CA ASN A 24 -9.93 13.56 21.07
C ASN A 24 -10.11 12.14 21.64
N VAL A 25 -9.61 11.13 20.93
CA VAL A 25 -9.74 9.71 21.27
C VAL A 25 -8.75 9.28 22.37
N LEU A 26 -7.50 9.73 22.30
CA LEU A 26 -6.45 9.32 23.24
C LEU A 26 -6.47 10.22 24.47
N LYS A 27 -7.00 9.69 25.59
CA LYS A 27 -7.07 10.41 26.88
C LYS A 27 -5.69 10.87 27.38
N GLU A 28 -4.66 10.08 27.10
CA GLU A 28 -3.26 10.33 27.50
C GLU A 28 -2.61 11.50 26.75
N ILE A 29 -3.05 11.82 25.53
CA ILE A 29 -2.51 12.96 24.76
C ILE A 29 -3.06 14.29 25.25
N LYS A 30 -4.16 14.31 26.00
CA LYS A 30 -4.79 15.57 26.45
C LYS A 30 -3.88 16.39 27.35
N THR A 31 -2.99 15.76 28.12
CA THR A 31 -1.98 16.45 28.95
C THR A 31 -0.83 17.03 28.13
N GLU A 32 -0.61 16.49 26.93
CA GLU A 32 0.47 16.85 26.01
C GLU A 32 0.06 17.86 24.92
N VAL A 33 -1.19 18.35 24.99
CA VAL A 33 -1.72 19.37 24.08
C VAL A 33 -1.79 20.71 24.79
N LYS A 34 -1.04 21.70 24.28
CA LYS A 34 -1.06 23.08 24.77
C LYS A 34 -1.80 23.97 23.78
N THR A 35 -2.66 24.86 24.28
CA THR A 35 -3.33 25.85 23.44
C THR A 35 -2.66 27.20 23.63
N LYS A 36 -2.21 27.82 22.54
CA LYS A 36 -1.66 29.18 22.53
C LYS A 36 -2.29 29.94 21.37
N ASN A 37 -2.84 31.13 21.63
CA ASN A 37 -3.52 31.96 20.62
C ASN A 37 -4.58 31.20 19.81
N ASN A 38 -5.40 30.39 20.48
CA ASN A 38 -6.44 29.55 19.87
C ASN A 38 -5.92 28.48 18.88
N ILE A 39 -4.60 28.27 18.83
CA ILE A 39 -3.96 27.21 18.05
C ILE A 39 -3.50 26.12 19.01
N LYS A 40 -3.80 24.86 18.66
CA LYS A 40 -3.35 23.69 19.42
C LYS A 40 -1.92 23.32 19.00
N TYR A 41 -1.09 23.06 19.99
CA TYR A 41 0.28 22.61 19.87
C TYR A 41 0.45 21.28 20.60
N LEU A 42 1.24 20.39 20.01
CA LEU A 42 1.63 19.10 20.57
C LEU A 42 3.07 19.21 21.09
N THR A 43 3.31 18.63 22.26
CA THR A 43 4.67 18.34 22.71
C THR A 43 5.26 17.19 21.89
N GLU A 44 6.57 17.03 21.99
CA GLU A 44 7.29 15.91 21.39
C GLU A 44 6.79 14.54 21.90
N GLN A 45 6.42 14.47 23.18
CA GLN A 45 5.79 13.28 23.77
C GLN A 45 4.41 13.02 23.17
N GLY A 46 3.61 14.08 22.97
CA GLY A 46 2.32 13.98 22.28
C GLY A 46 2.45 13.45 20.84
N ILE A 47 3.50 13.86 20.11
CA ILE A 47 3.77 13.32 18.76
C ILE A 47 4.13 11.83 18.81
N SER A 48 4.98 11.43 19.76
CA SER A 48 5.36 10.02 19.94
C SER A 48 4.16 9.14 20.26
N LEU A 49 3.24 9.60 21.10
CA LEU A 49 1.99 8.88 21.40
C LEU A 49 1.09 8.73 20.18
N ILE A 50 0.97 9.78 19.35
CA ILE A 50 0.19 9.70 18.10
C ILE A 50 0.86 8.72 17.14
N ARG A 51 2.20 8.76 17.01
CA ARG A 51 2.96 7.83 16.16
C ARG A 51 2.71 6.38 16.57
N LEU A 52 2.81 6.06 17.87
CA LEU A 52 2.53 4.72 18.39
C LEU A 52 1.09 4.28 18.10
N SER A 53 0.11 5.18 18.22
CA SER A 53 -1.29 4.89 17.91
C SER A 53 -1.56 4.67 16.42
N LEU A 54 -0.78 5.29 15.54
CA LEU A 54 -0.90 5.08 14.09
C LEU A 54 -0.28 3.74 13.68
N THR A 55 0.86 3.37 14.24
CA THR A 55 1.49 2.06 13.98
C THR A 55 0.58 0.91 14.41
N LYS A 56 0.00 0.97 15.62
CA LYS A 56 -0.92 -0.05 16.12
C LYS A 56 -2.19 -0.24 15.27
N GLN A 57 -2.63 0.77 14.50
CA GLN A 57 -3.83 0.63 13.66
C GLN A 57 -3.55 -0.04 12.32
N ASN A 58 -2.31 -0.01 11.82
CA ASN A 58 -1.96 -0.68 10.57
C ASN A 58 -1.86 -2.21 10.74
N ASP A 59 -1.59 -2.69 11.96
CA ASP A 59 -1.51 -4.13 12.26
C ASP A 59 -2.89 -4.82 12.34
N TYR A 60 -4.00 -4.08 12.39
CA TYR A 60 -5.36 -4.65 12.48
C TYR A 60 -6.08 -4.78 11.13
N THR A 61 -5.40 -4.54 10.00
CA THR A 61 -6.01 -4.69 8.66
C THR A 61 -5.48 -5.89 7.87
N GLU A 62 -4.66 -6.75 8.48
CA GLU A 62 -4.36 -8.07 7.96
C GLU A 62 -5.04 -9.12 8.83
N SER A 63 -6.18 -9.61 8.32
CA SER A 63 -6.63 -11.00 8.40
C SER A 63 -6.77 -11.63 9.79
N ASN A 64 -8.02 -11.93 10.15
CA ASN A 64 -8.36 -13.04 11.03
C ASN A 64 -7.56 -14.29 10.61
N GLU A 65 -6.59 -14.70 11.42
CA GLU A 65 -6.31 -16.12 11.73
C GLU A 65 -5.29 -16.20 12.88
N ASN A 66 -5.81 -16.43 14.09
CA ASN A 66 -5.19 -17.17 15.19
C ASN A 66 -3.71 -16.90 15.52
N LEU A 67 -3.37 -15.86 16.28
CA LEU A 67 -2.20 -15.91 17.18
C LEU A 67 -2.41 -15.07 18.46
N ASN A 68 -2.69 -15.80 19.54
CA ASN A 68 -2.38 -15.54 20.95
C ASN A 68 -2.47 -14.11 21.51
N ASP A 69 -3.46 -13.95 22.40
CA ASP A 69 -3.28 -13.29 23.71
C ASP A 69 -1.95 -13.72 24.33
N ASN A 70 -0.94 -12.85 24.38
CA ASN A 70 0.17 -12.82 25.36
C ASN A 70 1.23 -11.74 25.05
N LEU A 71 0.83 -10.53 24.65
CA LEU A 71 1.78 -9.46 24.32
C LEU A 71 1.52 -8.13 25.06
N CYS A 72 1.15 -8.17 26.35
CA CYS A 72 0.88 -6.93 27.10
C CYS A 72 1.64 -6.70 28.42
N ASP A 73 2.65 -7.51 28.79
CA ASP A 73 3.28 -7.33 30.11
C ASP A 73 4.80 -7.10 30.16
N SER A 74 5.53 -6.94 29.06
CA SER A 74 7.01 -6.82 29.15
C SER A 74 7.64 -5.43 28.94
N TYR A 75 6.88 -4.37 28.63
CA TYR A 75 7.49 -3.06 28.32
C TYR A 75 7.77 -2.15 29.53
N ILE A 76 7.84 -2.72 30.73
CA ILE A 76 8.34 -2.01 31.92
C ILE A 76 9.36 -2.90 32.62
N LYS A 77 10.61 -2.96 32.11
CA LYS A 77 11.86 -2.86 32.89
C LYS A 77 13.10 -3.23 32.05
N SER A 78 14.17 -2.53 32.42
CA SER A 78 15.61 -2.72 32.16
C SER A 78 16.18 -2.37 30.77
N ASP A 79 17.12 -1.43 30.84
CA ASP A 79 18.07 -1.02 29.82
C ASP A 79 18.88 -2.18 29.24
N SER A 80 19.19 -2.04 27.95
CA SER A 80 19.98 -2.91 27.07
C SER A 80 19.23 -4.12 26.48
N PRO A 81 18.97 -4.16 25.14
CA PRO A 81 18.42 -5.34 24.50
C PRO A 81 19.39 -6.52 24.70
N SER A 82 18.88 -7.64 25.17
CA SER A 82 19.65 -8.87 25.31
C SER A 82 20.07 -9.35 23.92
N TYR A 83 21.26 -9.94 23.79
CA TYR A 83 21.77 -10.49 22.51
C TYR A 83 20.78 -11.47 21.85
N THR A 84 19.96 -12.13 22.66
CA THR A 84 18.86 -13.02 22.25
C THR A 84 17.75 -12.28 21.49
N ASP A 85 17.40 -11.06 21.90
CA ASP A 85 16.32 -10.28 21.29
C ASP A 85 16.73 -9.77 19.91
N ILE A 86 18.01 -9.42 19.76
CA ILE A 86 18.61 -9.03 18.49
C ILE A 86 18.64 -10.23 17.53
N HIS A 87 19.01 -11.42 18.03
CA HIS A 87 19.06 -12.62 17.20
C HIS A 87 17.67 -13.03 16.70
N ASN A 88 16.66 -12.96 17.58
CA ASN A 88 15.27 -13.21 17.21
C ASN A 88 14.79 -12.21 16.17
N LEU A 89 15.08 -10.92 16.34
CA LEU A 89 14.74 -9.88 15.37
C LEU A 89 15.40 -10.14 14.00
N ILE A 90 16.66 -10.54 13.97
CA ILE A 90 17.37 -10.88 12.73
C ILE A 90 16.70 -12.07 12.03
N GLU A 91 16.27 -13.10 12.76
CA GLU A 91 15.56 -14.23 12.17
C GLU A 91 14.19 -13.82 11.63
N THR A 92 13.42 -13.01 12.37
CA THR A 92 12.14 -12.50 11.89
C THR A 92 12.31 -11.71 10.60
N LEU A 93 13.28 -10.79 10.56
CA LEU A 93 13.58 -10.00 9.36
C LEU A 93 14.03 -10.87 8.17
N LYS A 94 14.81 -11.92 8.40
CA LYS A 94 15.19 -12.88 7.35
C LYS A 94 13.97 -13.60 6.78
N ASN A 95 13.08 -14.07 7.65
CA ASN A 95 11.86 -14.76 7.23
C ASN A 95 10.94 -13.82 6.44
N GLU A 96 10.77 -12.59 6.90
CA GLU A 96 10.03 -11.56 6.16
C GLU A 96 10.63 -11.31 4.78
N LEU A 97 11.96 -11.20 4.68
CA LEU A 97 12.65 -10.98 3.41
C LEU A 97 12.42 -12.15 2.44
N ILE A 98 12.47 -13.39 2.93
CA ILE A 98 12.16 -14.58 2.13
C ILE A 98 10.71 -14.54 1.62
N VAL A 99 9.75 -14.20 2.47
CA VAL A 99 8.34 -14.08 2.07
C VAL A 99 8.14 -12.98 1.04
N LYS A 100 8.73 -11.80 1.26
CA LYS A 100 8.65 -10.68 0.31
C LYS A 100 9.30 -11.02 -1.03
N ASN A 101 10.43 -11.73 -1.05
CA ASN A 101 11.05 -12.19 -2.29
C ASN A 101 10.15 -13.14 -3.07
N LYS A 102 9.49 -14.10 -2.39
CA LYS A 102 8.52 -15.00 -3.04
C LYS A 102 7.31 -14.23 -3.60
N GLN A 103 6.84 -13.21 -2.89
CA GLN A 103 5.75 -12.36 -3.38
C GLN A 103 6.18 -11.60 -4.64
N ILE A 104 7.39 -11.05 -4.67
CA ILE A 104 7.95 -10.35 -5.83
C ILE A 104 8.08 -11.30 -7.03
N GLU A 105 8.57 -12.52 -6.80
CA GLU A 105 8.70 -13.54 -7.84
C GLU A 105 7.33 -13.88 -8.44
N SER A 106 6.33 -14.16 -7.60
CA SER A 106 4.97 -14.46 -8.06
C SER A 106 4.33 -13.30 -8.85
N LEU A 107 4.52 -12.06 -8.40
CA LEU A 107 4.03 -10.88 -9.13
C LEU A 107 4.74 -10.68 -10.48
N THR A 108 6.04 -10.97 -10.52
CA THR A 108 6.84 -10.88 -11.75
C THR A 108 6.38 -11.91 -12.77
N ASP A 109 6.11 -13.15 -12.34
CA ASP A 109 5.58 -14.20 -13.20
C ASP A 109 4.19 -13.87 -13.72
N ALA A 110 3.30 -13.37 -12.86
CA ALA A 110 1.96 -12.95 -13.26
C ALA A 110 2.01 -11.80 -14.28
N LEU A 111 2.91 -10.83 -14.09
CA LEU A 111 3.13 -9.74 -15.03
C LEU A 111 3.66 -10.25 -16.37
N SER A 112 4.65 -11.15 -16.36
CA SER A 112 5.20 -11.77 -17.56
C SER A 112 4.12 -12.52 -18.36
N HIS A 113 3.24 -13.26 -17.67
CA HIS A 113 2.12 -13.94 -18.30
C HIS A 113 1.12 -12.94 -18.91
N SER A 114 0.79 -11.88 -18.19
CA SER A 114 -0.10 -10.82 -18.65
C SER A 114 0.45 -10.10 -19.90
N GLN A 115 1.76 -9.81 -19.93
CA GLN A 115 2.42 -9.19 -21.07
C GLN A 115 2.33 -10.08 -22.32
N LYS A 116 2.62 -11.38 -22.21
CA LYS A 116 2.49 -12.33 -23.33
C LYS A 116 1.06 -12.40 -23.86
N LEU A 117 0.07 -12.42 -22.98
CA LEU A 117 -1.34 -12.39 -23.39
C LEU A 117 -1.69 -11.09 -24.13
N ASN A 118 -1.17 -9.96 -23.66
CA ASN A 118 -1.39 -8.66 -24.31
C ASN A 118 -0.74 -8.62 -25.71
N GLU A 119 0.49 -9.10 -25.85
CA GLU A 119 1.17 -9.23 -27.15
C GLU A 119 0.36 -10.10 -28.12
N ASN A 120 -0.09 -11.28 -27.66
CA ASN A 120 -0.95 -12.16 -28.47
C ASN A 120 -2.25 -11.47 -28.90
N ASN A 121 -2.91 -10.76 -27.99
CA ASN A 121 -4.13 -10.02 -28.30
C ASN A 121 -3.88 -8.91 -29.34
N GLN A 122 -2.75 -8.19 -29.24
CA GLN A 122 -2.39 -7.16 -30.22
C GLN A 122 -2.19 -7.77 -31.62
N VAL A 123 -1.49 -8.89 -31.72
CA VAL A 123 -1.29 -9.59 -33.00
C VAL A 123 -2.62 -10.06 -33.58
N LEU A 124 -3.50 -10.65 -32.75
CA LEU A 124 -4.82 -11.12 -33.19
C LEU A 124 -5.71 -9.96 -33.65
N LEU A 125 -5.67 -8.82 -32.95
CA LEU A 125 -6.37 -7.62 -33.36
C LEU A 125 -5.85 -7.10 -34.70
N GLN A 126 -4.53 -7.03 -34.91
CA GLN A 126 -3.97 -6.61 -36.19
C GLN A 126 -4.42 -7.53 -37.34
N GLN A 127 -4.38 -8.84 -37.12
CA GLN A 127 -4.84 -9.81 -38.12
C GLN A 127 -6.35 -9.70 -38.40
N SER A 128 -7.17 -9.43 -37.38
CA SER A 128 -8.61 -9.27 -37.57
C SER A 128 -8.94 -8.01 -38.37
N HIS A 129 -8.28 -6.89 -38.07
CA HIS A 129 -8.45 -5.64 -38.82
C HIS A 129 -8.03 -5.80 -40.28
N GLN A 130 -6.91 -6.46 -40.55
CA GLN A 130 -6.48 -6.76 -41.92
C GLN A 130 -7.50 -7.62 -42.67
N LYS A 131 -8.05 -8.65 -42.04
CA LYS A 131 -9.09 -9.50 -42.65
C LYS A 131 -10.37 -8.71 -42.95
N VAL A 132 -10.82 -7.86 -42.03
CA VAL A 132 -12.00 -7.01 -42.25
C VAL A 132 -11.77 -6.07 -43.43
N PHE A 133 -10.63 -5.40 -43.48
CA PHE A 133 -10.27 -4.51 -44.58
C PHE A 133 -10.27 -5.22 -45.95
N LEU A 134 -9.70 -6.43 -46.03
CA LEU A 134 -9.73 -7.24 -47.26
C LEU A 134 -11.15 -7.65 -47.67
N LEU A 135 -12.02 -7.93 -46.70
CA LEU A 135 -13.42 -8.25 -46.96
C LEU A 135 -14.22 -7.03 -47.45
N GLU A 136 -13.92 -5.84 -46.93
CA GLU A 136 -14.51 -4.58 -47.39
C GLU A 136 -14.11 -4.27 -48.84
N GLN A 137 -12.82 -4.39 -49.18
CA GLN A 137 -12.36 -4.22 -50.57
C GLN A 137 -13.05 -5.18 -51.54
N LYS A 138 -13.19 -6.46 -51.17
CA LYS A 138 -13.87 -7.46 -52.01
C LYS A 138 -15.37 -7.18 -52.22
N LYS A 139 -16.03 -6.46 -51.30
CA LYS A 139 -17.43 -6.05 -51.47
C LYS A 139 -17.57 -4.89 -52.46
N GLU A 140 -16.56 -4.03 -52.56
CA GLU A 140 -16.55 -2.90 -53.50
C GLU A 140 -16.22 -3.35 -54.93
N GLU A 141 -15.48 -4.44 -55.10
CA GLU A 141 -15.24 -5.02 -56.43
C GLU A 141 -16.53 -5.61 -57.02
N LYS A 142 -16.90 -5.15 -58.24
CA LYS A 142 -18.02 -5.73 -58.98
C LYS A 142 -17.82 -7.26 -59.12
N PRO A 143 -18.85 -8.07 -58.84
CA PRO A 143 -18.78 -9.51 -59.03
C PRO A 143 -18.30 -9.86 -60.44
N TRP A 144 -17.46 -10.88 -60.56
CA TRP A 144 -16.82 -11.27 -61.82
C TRP A 144 -17.82 -11.45 -62.99
N TRP A 145 -19.02 -11.97 -62.71
CA TRP A 145 -20.09 -12.10 -63.70
C TRP A 145 -20.64 -10.75 -64.19
N LYS A 146 -20.68 -9.70 -63.36
CA LYS A 146 -21.04 -8.33 -63.80
C LYS A 146 -19.96 -7.67 -64.68
N LYS A 147 -18.72 -8.18 -64.68
CA LYS A 147 -17.64 -7.69 -65.55
C LYS A 147 -17.66 -8.32 -66.94
N ILE A 148 -18.34 -9.47 -67.12
CA ILE A 148 -18.44 -10.19 -68.41
C ILE A 148 -19.58 -9.64 -69.28
N PHE A 149 -20.63 -9.09 -68.66
CA PHE A 149 -21.83 -8.57 -69.34
C PHE A 149 -21.89 -7.04 -69.40
N SER A 150 -20.76 -6.36 -69.16
CA SER A 150 -20.58 -4.92 -69.35
C SER A 150 -19.69 -4.65 -70.55
#